data_AF-A0A534RVJ8-F1
#
_entry.id   AF-A0A534RVJ8-F1
#
_cell.length_a   1.000
_cell.length_b   1.000
_cell.length_c   1.000
_cell.angle_alpha   90.00
_cell.angle_beta   90.00
_cell.angle_gamma   90.00
#
_symmetry.space_group_name_H-M   'P 1'
#
loop_
_entity.id
_entity.type
_entity.pdbx_description
1 polymer ?
#
loop_
_entity_poly.entity_id
_entity_poly.type
_entity_poly.pdbx_seq_one_letter_code
_entity_poly.pdbx_strand_id
1 'polypeptide(L)'
;LDRGRVVSIEEKPRRPKSDYAVTGLYLYDARVFDVIRTLKPSTRGELEITDVNNWYLARGELWCEVLEGWWSDAGTFASLHRAGNLVARTGANRVDGPATRLPPGAPARGSRRPRTARKPR
;
A
#
# COMPACT_ATOMS: atom_id res chain seq x y z
N LEU A 1 -12.11 1.85 2.16
CA LEU A 1 -11.58 2.82 3.13
C LEU A 1 -12.71 3.77 3.52
N ASP A 2 -12.79 4.21 4.77
CA ASP A 2 -13.64 5.32 5.19
C ASP A 2 -12.77 6.43 5.76
N ARG A 3 -12.79 7.61 5.11
CA ARG A 3 -11.95 8.77 5.47
C ARG A 3 -10.48 8.42 5.75
N GLY A 4 -9.89 7.59 4.88
CA GLY A 4 -8.49 7.15 4.98
C GLY A 4 -8.23 6.00 5.97
N ARG A 5 -9.25 5.46 6.62
CA ARG A 5 -9.11 4.29 7.51
C ARG A 5 -9.58 3.01 6.83
N VAL A 6 -8.91 1.90 7.16
CA VAL A 6 -9.36 0.57 6.76
C VAL A 6 -10.61 0.20 7.55
N VAL A 7 -11.62 -0.33 6.86
CA VAL A 7 -12.89 -0.77 7.45
C VAL A 7 -13.08 -2.28 7.38
N SER A 8 -12.56 -2.91 6.33
CA SER A 8 -12.58 -4.35 6.12
C SER A 8 -11.50 -4.72 5.12
N ILE A 9 -10.88 -5.89 5.30
CA ILE A 9 -9.97 -6.49 4.32
C ILE A 9 -10.51 -7.88 3.99
N GLU A 10 -10.62 -8.20 2.70
CA GLU A 10 -11.10 -9.48 2.21
C GLU A 10 -10.07 -10.09 1.28
N GLU A 11 -9.81 -11.38 1.46
CA GLU A 11 -8.84 -12.13 0.68
C GLU A 11 -9.46 -12.63 -0.62
N LYS A 12 -8.98 -12.12 -1.77
CA LYS A 12 -9.47 -12.44 -3.13
C LYS A 12 -11.01 -12.54 -3.23
N PRO A 13 -11.76 -11.47 -2.85
CA PRO A 13 -13.22 -11.50 -2.92
C PRO A 13 -13.70 -11.63 -4.36
N ARG A 14 -14.76 -12.41 -4.60
CA ARG A 14 -15.40 -12.53 -5.94
C ARG A 14 -15.94 -11.18 -6.44
N ARG A 15 -16.34 -10.31 -5.51
CA ARG A 15 -16.84 -8.96 -5.78
C ARG A 15 -16.09 -7.99 -4.86
N PRO A 16 -14.96 -7.42 -5.31
CA PRO A 16 -14.20 -6.47 -4.52
C PRO A 16 -15.04 -5.28 -4.08
N LYS A 17 -14.90 -4.87 -2.81
CA LYS A 17 -15.59 -3.71 -2.24
C LYS A 17 -14.98 -2.36 -2.66
N SER A 18 -13.78 -2.38 -3.24
CA SER A 18 -13.06 -1.20 -3.74
C SER A 18 -11.93 -1.62 -4.68
N ASP A 19 -11.34 -0.64 -5.38
CA ASP A 19 -10.18 -0.83 -6.26
C ASP A 19 -8.83 -0.85 -5.52
N TYR A 20 -8.84 -0.77 -4.18
CA TYR A 20 -7.63 -0.88 -3.37
C TYR A 20 -7.24 -2.34 -3.14
N ALA A 21 -5.96 -2.63 -3.35
CA ALA A 21 -5.33 -3.88 -2.95
C ALA A 21 -4.33 -3.62 -1.81
N VAL A 22 -4.24 -4.55 -0.87
CA VAL A 22 -3.17 -4.55 0.13
C VAL A 22 -1.91 -5.08 -0.55
N THR A 23 -0.85 -4.26 -0.61
CA THR A 23 0.43 -4.64 -1.23
C THR A 23 1.21 -5.60 -0.34
N GLY A 24 2.19 -6.30 -0.91
CA GLY A 24 3.07 -7.23 -0.20
C GLY A 24 4.12 -6.59 0.73
N LEU A 25 3.78 -5.52 1.45
CA LEU A 25 4.64 -4.86 2.45
C LEU A 25 3.86 -4.70 3.74
N TYR A 26 4.36 -5.30 4.82
CA TYR A 26 3.70 -5.33 6.12
C TYR A 26 4.71 -5.04 7.23
N LEU A 27 4.30 -4.27 8.22
CA LEU A 27 5.07 -3.95 9.40
C LEU A 27 4.23 -4.34 10.62
N TYR A 28 4.77 -5.22 11.46
CA TYR A 28 4.09 -5.69 12.67
C TYR A 28 5.03 -5.60 13.87
N ASP A 29 4.46 -5.49 15.05
CA ASP A 29 5.19 -5.77 16.28
C ASP A 29 5.28 -7.30 16.53
N ALA A 30 5.99 -7.67 17.60
CA ALA A 30 6.30 -9.05 17.93
C ALA A 30 5.06 -9.94 18.19
N ARG A 31 3.89 -9.36 18.53
CA ARG A 31 2.66 -10.11 18.77
C ARG A 31 2.18 -10.86 17.53
N VAL A 32 2.64 -10.47 16.34
CA VAL A 32 2.36 -11.19 15.09
C VAL A 32 2.70 -12.68 15.18
N PHE A 33 3.77 -13.04 15.91
CA PHE A 33 4.17 -14.44 16.07
C PHE A 33 3.15 -15.26 16.88
N ASP A 34 2.44 -14.64 17.81
CA ASP A 34 1.38 -15.29 18.56
C ASP A 34 0.11 -15.38 17.72
N VAL A 35 -0.21 -14.33 16.96
CA VAL A 35 -1.36 -14.31 16.04
C VAL A 35 -1.24 -15.42 14.99
N ILE A 36 -0.09 -15.56 14.31
CA ILE A 36 0.10 -16.58 13.27
C ILE A 36 -0.10 -18.01 13.79
N ARG A 37 0.23 -18.27 15.06
CA ARG A 37 0.04 -19.59 15.71
C ARG A 37 -1.44 -19.94 15.93
N THR A 38 -2.31 -18.94 15.95
CA THR A 38 -3.76 -19.12 16.14
C THR A 38 -4.54 -19.25 14.84
N LEU A 39 -3.90 -18.97 13.69
CA LEU A 39 -4.57 -19.01 12.41
C LEU A 39 -5.04 -20.43 12.06
N LYS A 40 -6.16 -20.49 11.35
CA LYS A 40 -6.70 -21.72 10.77
C LYS A 40 -6.58 -21.64 9.25
N PRO A 41 -6.36 -22.76 8.56
CA PRO A 41 -6.37 -22.76 7.11
C PRO A 41 -7.69 -22.21 6.55
N SER A 42 -7.60 -21.37 5.53
CA SER A 42 -8.76 -20.86 4.81
C SER A 42 -9.42 -21.96 3.98
N THR A 43 -10.49 -21.60 3.24
CA THR A 43 -11.10 -22.51 2.25
C THR A 43 -10.14 -22.91 1.13
N ARG A 44 -8.99 -22.23 1.00
CA ARG A 44 -7.90 -22.54 0.06
C ARG A 44 -6.83 -23.42 0.67
N GLY A 45 -6.91 -23.74 1.96
CA GLY A 45 -5.90 -24.50 2.70
C GLY A 45 -4.66 -23.67 3.09
N GLU A 46 -4.73 -22.34 2.99
CA GLU A 46 -3.61 -21.43 3.29
C GLU A 46 -3.81 -20.73 4.64
N LEU A 47 -2.71 -20.38 5.32
CA LEU A 47 -2.74 -19.45 6.44
C LEU A 47 -2.62 -18.02 5.90
N GLU A 48 -3.70 -17.25 6.01
CA GLU A 48 -3.83 -16.00 5.27
C GLU A 48 -3.20 -14.82 6.02
N ILE A 49 -2.36 -14.05 5.33
CA ILE A 49 -1.88 -12.76 5.88
C ILE A 49 -3.04 -11.79 6.10
N THR A 50 -4.11 -11.91 5.30
CA THR A 50 -5.35 -11.14 5.46
C THR A 50 -6.01 -11.40 6.82
N ASP A 51 -5.90 -12.60 7.39
CA ASP A 51 -6.44 -12.90 8.72
C ASP A 51 -5.61 -12.23 9.84
N VAL A 52 -4.28 -12.17 9.68
CA VAL A 52 -3.41 -11.39 10.57
C VAL A 52 -3.79 -9.92 10.54
N ASN A 53 -3.94 -9.35 9.34
CA ASN A 53 -4.35 -7.95 9.18
C ASN A 53 -5.71 -7.69 9.84
N ASN A 54 -6.68 -8.58 9.65
CA ASN A 54 -8.00 -8.46 10.27
C ASN A 54 -7.95 -8.59 11.81
N TRP A 55 -7.00 -9.35 12.36
CA TRP A 55 -6.78 -9.40 13.82
C TRP A 55 -6.37 -8.03 14.38
N TYR A 56 -5.44 -7.34 13.74
CA TYR A 56 -5.05 -5.97 14.14
C TYR A 56 -6.17 -4.96 13.88
N LEU A 57 -6.89 -5.10 12.76
CA LEU A 57 -8.02 -4.23 12.40
C LEU A 57 -9.14 -4.30 13.45
N ALA A 58 -9.51 -5.50 13.89
CA ALA A 58 -10.55 -5.70 14.90
C ALA A 58 -10.22 -5.04 16.25
N ARG A 59 -8.94 -4.79 16.51
CA ARG A 59 -8.43 -4.14 17.72
C ARG A 59 -8.24 -2.64 17.56
N GLY A 60 -8.47 -2.09 16.36
CA GLY A 60 -8.19 -0.69 16.05
C GLY A 60 -6.69 -0.36 15.99
N GLU A 61 -5.85 -1.38 15.82
CA GLU A 61 -4.38 -1.25 15.84
C GLU A 61 -3.77 -1.32 14.43
N LEU A 62 -4.60 -1.45 13.38
CA LEU A 62 -4.14 -1.44 11.99
C LEU A 62 -4.13 -0.02 11.43
N TRP A 63 -2.99 0.36 10.86
CA TRP A 63 -2.80 1.58 10.08
C TRP A 63 -2.45 1.21 8.64
N CYS A 64 -2.82 2.07 7.69
CA CYS A 64 -2.44 1.91 6.30
C CYS A 64 -1.99 3.25 5.73
N GLU A 65 -1.08 3.19 4.77
CA GLU A 65 -0.76 4.30 3.88
C GLU A 65 -1.10 3.89 2.45
N VAL A 66 -1.62 4.84 1.67
CA VAL A 66 -1.87 4.63 0.24
C VAL A 66 -0.58 4.94 -0.51
N LEU A 67 -0.09 3.97 -1.28
CA LEU A 67 1.10 4.16 -2.09
C LEU A 67 0.84 5.22 -3.17
N GLU A 68 1.62 6.29 -3.14
CA GLU A 68 1.76 7.21 -4.26
C GLU A 68 2.79 6.65 -5.26
N GLY A 69 2.48 6.70 -6.55
CA GLY A 69 3.31 6.11 -7.60
C GLY A 69 2.76 4.78 -8.09
N TRP A 70 3.64 3.81 -8.32
CA TRP A 70 3.26 2.51 -8.87
C TRP A 70 3.72 1.34 -7.99
N TRP A 71 2.91 0.29 -7.99
CA TRP A 71 3.29 -1.03 -7.50
C TRP A 71 3.08 -2.03 -8.64
N SER A 72 3.98 -3.00 -8.76
CA SER A 72 3.87 -4.10 -9.70
C SER A 72 4.30 -5.38 -9.00
N ASP A 73 3.56 -6.47 -9.24
CA ASP A 73 4.04 -7.81 -8.99
C ASP A 73 4.94 -8.30 -10.14
N ALA A 74 5.60 -9.44 -9.90
CA ALA A 74 6.32 -10.20 -10.90
C ALA A 74 5.89 -11.68 -10.87
N GLY A 75 4.60 -11.94 -10.62
CA GLY A 75 4.06 -13.29 -10.46
C GLY A 75 3.87 -14.07 -11.77
N THR A 76 4.00 -13.41 -12.94
CA THR A 76 3.94 -14.04 -14.27
C THR A 76 5.09 -13.54 -15.14
N PHE A 77 5.48 -14.27 -16.19
CA PHE A 77 6.50 -13.79 -17.15
C PHE A 77 6.14 -12.43 -17.76
N ALA A 78 4.86 -12.22 -18.08
CA ALA A 78 4.37 -10.97 -18.62
C ALA A 78 4.42 -9.82 -17.60
N SER A 79 4.04 -10.04 -16.33
CA SER A 79 4.14 -9.02 -15.27
C SER A 79 5.60 -8.72 -14.90
N LEU A 80 6.48 -9.73 -14.85
CA LEU A 80 7.92 -9.56 -14.65
C LEU A 80 8.55 -8.68 -15.74
N HIS A 81 8.31 -9.00 -17.03
CA HIS A 81 8.81 -8.19 -18.14
C HIS A 81 8.29 -6.75 -18.10
N ARG A 82 7.00 -6.57 -17.74
CA ARG A 82 6.40 -5.23 -17.57
C ARG A 82 7.06 -4.47 -16.42
N ALA A 83 7.28 -5.09 -15.27
CA ALA A 83 7.91 -4.49 -14.10
C ALA A 83 9.35 -4.05 -14.40
N GLY A 84 10.14 -4.91 -15.05
CA GLY A 84 11.51 -4.57 -15.46
C GLY A 84 11.56 -3.35 -16.38
N ASN A 85 10.68 -3.31 -17.38
CA ASN A 85 10.55 -2.17 -18.28
C ASN A 85 10.08 -0.89 -17.57
N LEU A 86 9.21 -1.02 -16.56
CA LEU A 86 8.72 0.12 -15.78
C LEU A 86 9.88 0.73 -14.98
N VAL A 87 10.65 -0.08 -14.26
CA VAL A 87 11.85 0.38 -13.53
C VAL A 87 12.87 1.01 -14.47
N ALA A 88 13.15 0.39 -15.63
CA ALA A 88 14.10 0.94 -16.59
C ALA A 88 13.69 2.34 -17.10
N ARG A 89 12.38 2.58 -17.30
CA ARG A 89 11.86 3.88 -17.76
C ARG A 89 11.74 4.93 -16.66
N THR A 90 11.25 4.54 -15.48
CA THR A 90 10.81 5.50 -14.44
C THR A 90 11.68 5.48 -13.19
N GLY A 91 12.63 4.54 -13.08
CA GLY A 91 13.21 4.15 -11.80
C GLY A 91 12.19 3.49 -10.86
N ALA A 92 12.64 3.10 -9.67
CA ALA A 92 11.80 2.51 -8.63
C ALA A 92 11.08 3.61 -7.82
N ASN A 93 9.97 4.13 -8.34
CA ASN A 93 9.19 5.22 -7.73
C ASN A 93 9.99 6.49 -7.38
N ARG A 94 11.08 6.78 -8.09
CA ARG A 94 11.81 8.05 -7.95
C ARG A 94 11.02 9.15 -8.66
N VAL A 95 9.99 9.67 -8.00
CA VAL A 95 9.23 10.83 -8.49
C VAL A 95 10.11 12.07 -8.74
N ASP A 96 11.31 12.14 -8.13
CA ASP A 96 12.25 13.28 -8.25
C ASP A 96 13.66 12.91 -8.79
N GLY A 97 13.83 11.77 -9.46
CA GLY A 97 15.11 11.34 -10.03
C GLY A 97 15.64 12.21 -11.20
N PRO A 98 16.91 12.04 -11.65
CA PRO A 98 17.46 12.81 -12.76
C PRO A 98 16.69 12.65 -14.08
N ALA A 99 15.91 11.57 -14.24
CA ALA A 99 15.01 11.36 -15.37
C ALA A 99 13.67 12.15 -15.28
N THR A 100 13.39 12.79 -14.14
CA THR A 100 12.17 13.59 -13.88
C THR A 100 12.43 15.09 -13.81
N ARG A 101 13.67 15.57 -14.03
CA ARG A 101 13.92 17.01 -14.18
C ARG A 101 13.32 17.47 -15.51
N LEU A 102 12.26 18.28 -15.43
CA LEU A 102 11.82 19.09 -16.57
C LEU A 102 13.01 19.91 -17.08
N PRO A 103 13.13 20.12 -18.41
CA PRO A 103 14.16 20.98 -18.94
C PRO A 103 14.08 22.36 -18.27
N PRO A 104 15.22 23.03 -18.04
CA PRO A 104 15.23 24.35 -17.42
C PRO A 104 14.29 25.30 -18.18
N GLY A 105 13.27 25.82 -17.50
CA GLY A 105 12.27 26.74 -18.07
C GLY A 105 10.79 26.33 -17.89
N ALA A 106 10.49 25.14 -17.36
CA ALA A 106 9.09 24.77 -17.08
C ALA A 106 8.54 25.52 -15.84
N PRO A 107 7.31 26.04 -15.87
CA PRO A 107 6.76 26.83 -14.76
C PRO A 107 6.56 25.96 -13.51
N ALA A 108 7.04 26.46 -12.36
CA ALA A 108 6.89 25.78 -11.08
C ALA A 108 5.40 25.64 -10.72
N ARG A 109 4.94 24.42 -10.41
CA ARG A 109 3.60 24.21 -9.85
C ARG A 109 3.52 24.93 -8.50
N GLY A 110 2.57 25.86 -8.38
CA GLY A 110 2.37 26.69 -7.20
C GLY A 110 2.25 25.87 -5.91
N SER A 111 3.06 26.21 -4.92
CA SER A 111 3.04 25.57 -3.61
C SER A 111 1.77 25.97 -2.85
N ARG A 112 0.88 25.01 -2.59
CA ARG A 112 -0.14 25.19 -1.56
C ARG A 112 0.56 25.06 -0.19
N ARG A 113 0.81 26.20 0.47
CA ARG A 113 1.24 26.21 1.87
C ARG A 113 0.19 25.54 2.76
N PRO A 114 0.58 24.69 3.73
CA PRO A 114 -0.35 24.21 4.73
C PRO A 114 -0.78 25.35 5.65
N ARG A 115 -2.09 25.50 5.89
CA ARG A 115 -2.63 26.46 6.87
C ARG A 115 -2.22 26.01 8.27
N THR A 116 -1.44 26.83 8.96
CA THR A 116 -1.09 26.62 10.37
C THR A 116 -2.34 26.68 11.24
N ALA A 117 -2.67 25.61 11.94
CA ALA A 117 -3.70 25.60 12.97
C ALA A 117 -3.21 26.41 14.20
N ARG A 118 -3.92 27.48 14.56
CA ARG A 118 -3.72 28.19 15.84
C ARG A 118 -4.30 27.33 16.97
N LYS A 119 -3.52 27.04 18.01
CA LYS A 119 -4.03 26.50 19.29
C LYS A 119 -4.86 27.59 20.01
N PRO A 120 -6.02 27.27 20.61
CA PRO A 120 -6.70 28.19 21.51
C PRO A 120 -6.03 28.20 22.89
N ARG A 121 -6.12 29.34 23.57
CA ARG A 121 -5.82 29.54 24.99
C ARG A 121 -6.99 29.08 25.83
#